data_AF-A0A7Y2KJD5-F1
#
_entry.id   AF-A0A7Y2KJD5-F1
#
_cell.length_a   1.000
_cell.length_b   1.000
_cell.length_c   1.000
_cell.angle_alpha   90.00
_cell.angle_beta   90.00
_cell.angle_gamma   90.00
#
_symmetry.space_group_name_H-M   'P 1'
#
loop_
_entity.id
_entity.type
_entity.pdbx_description
1 polymer ?
#
loop_
_entity_poly.entity_id
_entity_poly.type
_entity_poly.pdbx_seq_one_letter_code
_entity_poly.pdbx_strand_id
1 'polypeptide(L)'
;EFCNTVKDIVNNCSYPDLIVYETLLQLKKRGVVQIGIFEVPQGKSEFMPPKDLARLRTRIEELGSFSESGEGRIVIFLPDAGLLEGVVLALGQIREFELDSSFFSLRREKGSPIGMFGKMRVGEGSHLLLYVFPYLRSTSPLWYALAPCPVGVVAFLKDEVSSSLEALQAVSDFTKGTDARVVMAVMGRSFTNFGLGEHTLRLFQRRVEKLGCTLKVQRLDQISPGEIRDALAQVVSQYLQEETR
;
A
#
# COMPACT_ATOMS: atom_id res chain seq x y z
N GLU A 1 13.90 -7.17 22.00
CA GLU A 1 13.12 -6.18 22.77
C GLU A 1 13.39 -4.79 22.20
N PHE A 2 12.37 -3.96 22.02
CA PHE A 2 12.56 -2.60 21.50
C PHE A 2 12.98 -1.68 22.65
N CYS A 3 14.18 -1.10 22.57
CA CYS A 3 14.64 -0.09 23.53
C CYS A 3 14.09 1.28 23.10
N ASN A 4 13.14 1.81 23.86
CA ASN A 4 12.43 3.05 23.50
C ASN A 4 13.13 4.30 24.05
N THR A 5 14.05 4.13 24.99
CA THR A 5 14.84 5.22 25.56
C THR A 5 16.32 4.90 25.52
N VAL A 6 17.16 5.95 25.55
CA VAL A 6 18.62 5.79 25.70
C VAL A 6 18.96 5.00 26.97
N LYS A 7 18.15 5.17 28.03
CA LYS A 7 18.30 4.41 29.29
C LYS A 7 18.06 2.91 29.08
N ASP A 8 17.08 2.52 28.28
CA ASP A 8 16.81 1.11 27.97
C ASP A 8 17.95 0.49 27.16
N ILE A 9 18.53 1.27 26.23
CA ILE A 9 19.70 0.82 25.46
C ILE A 9 20.87 0.54 26.40
N VAL A 10 21.16 1.46 27.32
CA VAL A 10 22.27 1.32 28.28
C VAL A 10 22.03 0.12 29.21
N ASN A 11 20.82 -0.03 29.75
CA ASN A 11 20.48 -1.10 30.67
C ASN A 11 20.50 -2.51 30.03
N ASN A 12 20.25 -2.60 28.71
CA ASN A 12 20.25 -3.87 27.98
C ASN A 12 21.56 -4.16 27.24
N CYS A 13 22.57 -3.28 27.36
CA CYS A 13 23.86 -3.47 26.74
C CYS A 13 24.86 -4.05 27.75
N SER A 14 25.62 -5.07 27.35
CA SER A 14 26.68 -5.66 28.17
C SER A 14 27.97 -4.82 28.21
N TYR A 15 27.96 -3.62 27.62
CA TYR A 15 29.11 -2.72 27.56
C TYR A 15 29.00 -1.62 28.62
N PRO A 16 30.13 -1.06 29.09
CA PRO A 16 30.12 0.07 30.02
C PRO A 16 29.30 1.25 29.49
N ASP A 17 28.49 1.84 30.36
CA ASP A 17 27.59 2.96 30.06
C ASP A 17 28.26 4.07 29.24
N LEU A 18 29.47 4.47 29.65
CA LEU A 18 30.24 5.53 28.98
C LEU A 18 30.49 5.22 27.49
N ILE A 19 30.85 3.97 27.17
CA ILE A 19 31.11 3.51 25.80
C ILE A 19 29.82 3.55 24.98
N VAL A 20 28.69 3.15 25.59
CA VAL A 20 27.38 3.19 24.95
C VAL A 20 26.99 4.64 24.64
N TYR A 21 27.15 5.56 25.59
CA TYR A 21 26.86 6.98 25.39
C TYR A 21 27.75 7.62 24.32
N GLU A 22 29.06 7.35 24.31
CA GLU A 22 29.99 7.86 23.30
C GLU A 22 29.64 7.36 21.90
N THR A 23 29.26 6.09 21.79
CA THR A 23 28.86 5.49 20.52
C THR A 23 27.57 6.13 20.00
N LEU A 24 26.55 6.29 20.84
CA LEU A 24 25.31 6.97 20.48
C LEU A 24 25.55 8.43 20.06
N LEU A 25 26.49 9.12 20.73
CA LEU A 25 26.89 10.48 20.36
C LEU A 25 27.59 10.53 19.00
N GLN A 26 28.47 9.57 18.70
CA GLN A 26 29.12 9.48 17.39
C GLN A 26 28.12 9.16 16.28
N LEU A 27 27.18 8.26 16.53
CA LEU A 27 26.12 7.92 15.58
C LEU A 27 25.21 9.13 15.29
N LYS A 28 24.89 9.92 16.32
CA LYS A 28 24.19 11.20 16.15
C LYS A 28 24.99 12.18 15.30
N LYS A 29 26.28 12.37 15.59
CA LYS A 29 27.17 13.28 14.83
C LYS A 29 27.31 12.89 13.37
N ARG A 30 27.27 11.58 13.07
CA ARG A 30 27.32 11.04 11.71
C ARG A 30 25.96 11.07 10.99
N GLY A 31 24.90 11.55 11.65
CA GLY A 31 23.54 11.58 11.09
C GLY A 31 22.86 10.21 11.00
N VAL A 32 23.45 9.17 11.61
CA VAL A 32 22.90 7.80 11.61
C VAL A 32 21.73 7.66 12.57
N VAL A 33 21.71 8.46 13.65
CA VAL A 33 20.66 8.45 14.69
C VAL A 33 20.19 9.87 14.96
N GLN A 34 18.87 10.05 15.05
CA GLN A 34 18.26 11.30 15.48
C GLN A 34 17.78 11.14 16.94
N ILE A 35 18.07 12.12 17.80
CA ILE A 35 17.65 12.14 19.21
C ILE A 35 16.77 13.37 19.42
N GLY A 36 15.52 13.16 19.81
CA GLY A 36 14.55 14.22 20.03
C GLY A 36 13.27 13.70 20.70
N ILE A 37 12.32 14.60 20.91
CA ILE A 37 10.95 14.23 21.27
C ILE A 37 10.29 13.78 19.97
N PHE A 38 10.14 12.47 19.82
CA PHE A 38 9.33 11.90 18.76
C PHE A 38 7.93 11.74 19.30
N GLU A 39 6.90 11.96 18.47
CA GLU A 39 5.55 11.59 18.86
C GLU A 39 5.55 10.12 19.30
N VAL A 40 5.03 9.86 20.49
CA VAL A 40 4.85 8.49 20.99
C VAL A 40 4.11 7.74 19.90
N PRO A 41 4.58 6.55 19.45
CA PRO A 41 3.86 5.79 18.46
C PRO A 41 2.44 5.61 18.98
N GLN A 42 1.46 6.25 18.32
CA GLN A 42 0.08 5.86 18.55
C GLN A 42 0.05 4.36 18.34
N GLY A 43 -0.48 3.60 19.32
CA GLY A 43 -0.51 2.15 19.23
C GLY A 43 -1.00 1.76 17.84
N LYS A 44 -0.30 0.83 17.18
CA LYS A 44 -0.60 0.47 15.79
C LYS A 44 -2.09 0.26 15.61
N SER A 45 -2.67 0.95 14.65
CA SER A 45 -4.09 0.84 14.33
C SER A 45 -4.41 -0.55 13.76
N GLU A 46 -5.59 -1.06 14.08
CA GLU A 46 -6.10 -2.27 13.44
C GLU A 46 -6.46 -1.98 11.98
N PHE A 47 -6.14 -2.92 11.08
CA PHE A 47 -6.45 -2.79 9.66
C PHE A 47 -7.98 -2.74 9.43
N MET A 48 -8.70 -3.72 9.98
CA MET A 48 -10.15 -3.90 9.83
C MET A 48 -10.73 -4.62 11.05
N PRO A 49 -12.05 -4.52 11.30
CA PRO A 49 -12.70 -5.28 12.34
C PRO A 49 -12.46 -6.79 12.17
N PRO A 50 -12.27 -7.56 13.26
CA PRO A 50 -11.99 -9.00 13.19
C PRO A 50 -13.02 -9.82 12.39
N LYS A 51 -14.28 -9.38 12.41
CA LYS A 51 -15.36 -10.01 11.63
C LYS A 51 -15.12 -9.93 10.12
N ASP A 52 -14.66 -8.79 9.63
CA ASP A 52 -14.40 -8.59 8.20
C ASP A 52 -13.10 -9.28 7.78
N LEU A 53 -12.10 -9.34 8.66
CA LEU A 53 -10.89 -10.15 8.44
C LEU A 53 -11.22 -11.65 8.32
N ALA A 54 -12.09 -12.18 9.19
CA ALA A 54 -12.52 -13.57 9.11
C ALA A 54 -13.27 -13.89 7.81
N ARG A 55 -14.14 -12.97 7.35
CA ARG A 55 -14.81 -13.08 6.05
C ARG A 55 -13.83 -13.04 4.88
N LEU A 56 -12.87 -12.11 4.92
CA LEU A 56 -11.82 -12.01 3.91
C LEU A 56 -10.98 -13.29 3.85
N ARG A 57 -10.58 -13.83 5.01
CA ARG A 57 -9.84 -15.10 5.10
C ARG A 57 -10.61 -16.22 4.41
N THR A 58 -11.86 -16.43 4.81
CA THR A 58 -12.72 -17.50 4.27
C THR A 58 -12.77 -17.41 2.74
N ARG A 59 -12.97 -16.18 2.22
CA ARG A 59 -13.05 -15.95 0.77
C ARG A 59 -11.74 -16.17 0.03
N ILE A 60 -10.60 -15.79 0.61
CA ILE A 60 -9.27 -16.05 0.04
C ILE A 60 -9.01 -17.56 -0.01
N GLU A 61 -9.38 -18.29 1.05
CA GLU A 61 -9.24 -19.75 1.12
C GLU A 61 -10.13 -20.45 0.08
N GLU A 62 -11.37 -19.99 -0.11
CA GLU A 62 -12.32 -20.53 -1.12
C GLU A 62 -11.87 -20.29 -2.57
N LEU A 63 -11.32 -19.10 -2.86
CA LEU A 63 -10.82 -18.72 -4.19
C LEU A 63 -9.39 -19.24 -4.47
N GLY A 64 -8.76 -19.92 -3.50
CA GLY A 64 -7.39 -20.45 -3.56
C GLY A 64 -7.11 -21.52 -4.63
N SER A 65 -7.95 -21.65 -5.65
CA SER A 65 -7.70 -22.53 -6.80
C SER A 65 -6.55 -22.02 -7.70
N PHE A 66 -6.15 -20.74 -7.58
CA PHE A 66 -5.18 -20.08 -8.48
C PHE A 66 -3.87 -19.61 -7.80
N SER A 67 -3.77 -19.64 -6.47
CA SER A 67 -2.54 -19.33 -5.74
C SER A 67 -2.37 -20.21 -4.52
N GLU A 68 -1.15 -20.26 -3.95
CA GLU A 68 -0.87 -20.97 -2.70
C GLU A 68 -1.97 -20.64 -1.67
N SER A 69 -2.53 -21.70 -1.07
CA SER A 69 -3.74 -21.64 -0.24
C SER A 69 -3.57 -20.56 0.85
N GLY A 70 -4.40 -19.52 0.82
CA GLY A 70 -4.40 -18.45 1.83
C GLY A 70 -3.85 -17.09 1.39
N GLU A 71 -3.46 -16.91 0.13
CA GLU A 71 -2.95 -15.62 -0.36
C GLU A 71 -3.95 -14.85 -1.24
N GLY A 72 -4.28 -13.63 -0.84
CA GLY A 72 -4.91 -12.62 -1.70
C GLY A 72 -3.89 -11.56 -2.15
N ARG A 73 -4.21 -10.78 -3.18
CA ARG A 73 -3.29 -9.75 -3.72
C ARG A 73 -3.99 -8.40 -3.84
N ILE A 74 -3.36 -7.33 -3.38
CA ILE A 74 -3.77 -5.96 -3.67
C ILE A 74 -2.65 -5.28 -4.45
N VAL A 75 -3.02 -4.65 -5.56
CA VAL A 75 -2.08 -3.93 -6.43
C VAL A 75 -2.19 -2.44 -6.19
N ILE A 76 -1.06 -1.78 -5.96
CA ILE A 76 -0.97 -0.34 -5.77
C ILE A 76 -0.22 0.28 -6.96
N PHE A 77 -0.89 1.11 -7.73
CA PHE A 77 -0.23 1.89 -8.77
C PHE A 77 0.24 3.24 -8.23
N LEU A 78 1.53 3.53 -8.40
CA LEU A 78 2.14 4.79 -7.95
C LEU A 78 2.64 5.62 -9.15
N PRO A 79 2.36 6.94 -9.16
CA PRO A 79 2.83 7.84 -10.20
C PRO A 79 4.28 8.31 -10.00
N ASP A 80 4.86 8.02 -8.83
CA ASP A 80 6.24 8.34 -8.51
C ASP A 80 6.83 7.30 -7.56
N ALA A 81 8.12 7.03 -7.76
CA ALA A 81 8.91 6.13 -6.94
C ALA A 81 9.02 6.59 -5.48
N GLY A 82 9.04 7.92 -5.24
CA GLY A 82 9.18 8.52 -3.91
C GLY A 82 7.90 8.52 -3.06
N LEU A 83 6.76 8.11 -3.63
CA LEU A 83 5.53 7.95 -2.86
C LEU A 83 5.49 6.61 -2.12
N LEU A 84 6.31 5.64 -2.53
CA LEU A 84 6.31 4.31 -1.92
C LEU A 84 6.75 4.37 -0.47
N GLU A 85 7.77 5.18 -0.16
CA GLU A 85 8.26 5.35 1.21
C GLU A 85 7.16 5.93 2.11
N GLY A 86 6.39 6.90 1.61
CA GLY A 86 5.22 7.44 2.31
C GLY A 86 4.14 6.38 2.54
N VAL A 87 3.85 5.55 1.53
CA VAL A 87 2.90 4.43 1.66
C VAL A 87 3.37 3.40 2.69
N VAL A 88 4.64 3.03 2.66
CA VAL A 88 5.23 2.06 3.61
C VAL A 88 5.21 2.60 5.03
N LEU A 89 5.57 3.86 5.24
CA LEU A 89 5.52 4.50 6.56
C LEU A 89 4.10 4.55 7.11
N ALA A 90 3.13 4.87 6.25
CA ALA A 90 1.72 4.85 6.59
C ALA A 90 1.22 3.45 6.97
N LEU A 91 1.56 2.43 6.18
CA LEU A 91 1.23 1.03 6.47
C LEU A 91 1.96 0.51 7.71
N GLY A 92 3.14 1.02 8.03
CA GLY A 92 3.89 0.68 9.25
C GLY A 92 3.13 0.93 10.55
N GLN A 93 2.14 1.83 10.51
CA GLN A 93 1.22 2.11 11.62
C GLN A 93 0.07 1.11 11.74
N ILE A 94 -0.06 0.17 10.81
CA ILE A 94 -1.08 -0.89 10.84
C ILE A 94 -0.47 -2.13 11.51
N ARG A 95 -1.19 -2.71 12.47
CA ARG A 95 -0.71 -3.84 13.27
C ARG A 95 -0.40 -5.07 12.43
N GLU A 96 -1.25 -5.35 11.45
CA GLU A 96 -1.21 -6.53 10.61
C GLU A 96 -0.18 -6.43 9.46
N PHE A 97 0.44 -5.26 9.27
CA PHE A 97 1.36 -5.03 8.16
C PHE A 97 2.77 -5.55 8.45
N GLU A 98 3.30 -6.31 7.50
CA GLU A 98 4.66 -6.83 7.48
C GLU A 98 5.37 -6.35 6.21
N LEU A 99 6.52 -5.73 6.38
CA LEU A 99 7.35 -5.23 5.28
C LEU A 99 8.19 -6.38 4.68
N ASP A 100 8.29 -6.44 3.35
CA ASP A 100 9.30 -7.28 2.70
C ASP A 100 10.62 -6.52 2.57
N SER A 101 11.56 -6.79 3.46
CA SER A 101 12.89 -6.17 3.44
C SER A 101 13.70 -6.51 2.19
N SER A 102 13.41 -7.64 1.53
CA SER A 102 14.13 -8.08 0.32
C SER A 102 13.81 -7.16 -0.85
N PHE A 103 12.56 -6.72 -0.97
CA PHE A 103 12.13 -5.77 -1.99
C PHE A 103 12.95 -4.48 -1.93
N PHE A 104 13.12 -3.90 -0.75
CA PHE A 104 13.88 -2.65 -0.57
C PHE A 104 15.38 -2.84 -0.72
N SER A 105 15.91 -4.02 -0.35
CA SER A 105 17.34 -4.32 -0.45
C SER A 105 17.80 -4.56 -1.87
N LEU A 106 16.93 -5.12 -2.73
CA LEU A 106 17.25 -5.46 -4.11
C LEU A 106 16.84 -4.37 -5.11
N ARG A 107 16.02 -3.40 -4.68
CA ARG A 107 15.57 -2.30 -5.53
C ARG A 107 16.73 -1.38 -5.87
N ARG A 108 16.82 -1.00 -7.15
CA ARG A 108 17.70 0.10 -7.60
C ARG A 108 17.12 1.43 -7.11
N GLU A 109 17.94 2.25 -6.46
CA GLU A 109 17.55 3.55 -5.90
C GLU A 109 16.88 4.49 -6.92
N LYS A 110 17.28 4.42 -8.20
CA LYS A 110 16.68 5.18 -9.31
C LYS A 110 15.66 4.41 -10.14
N GLY A 111 15.32 3.19 -9.75
CA GLY A 111 14.39 2.32 -10.46
C GLY A 111 12.94 2.53 -10.03
N SER A 112 12.02 2.42 -10.99
CA SER A 112 10.58 2.37 -10.70
C SER A 112 10.27 1.13 -9.85
N PRO A 113 9.53 1.29 -8.73
CA PRO A 113 9.21 0.16 -7.87
C PRO A 113 8.25 -0.81 -8.59
N ILE A 114 8.64 -2.07 -8.69
CA ILE A 114 7.83 -3.14 -9.28
C ILE A 114 7.99 -4.42 -8.46
N GLY A 115 6.90 -4.94 -7.90
CA GLY A 115 6.90 -6.19 -7.15
C GLY A 115 6.15 -6.12 -5.82
N MET A 116 6.23 -7.22 -5.06
CA MET A 116 5.65 -7.31 -3.71
C MET A 116 6.55 -6.56 -2.73
N PHE A 117 5.99 -5.60 -1.99
CA PHE A 117 6.75 -4.77 -1.04
C PHE A 117 6.37 -5.05 0.42
N GLY A 118 5.30 -5.81 0.64
CA GLY A 118 4.85 -6.22 1.97
C GLY A 118 3.59 -7.05 1.91
N LYS A 119 3.09 -7.44 3.08
CA LYS A 119 1.88 -8.23 3.24
C LYS A 119 1.08 -7.80 4.46
N MET A 120 -0.23 -7.98 4.41
CA MET A 120 -1.15 -7.77 5.53
C MET A 120 -1.60 -9.13 6.06
N ARG A 121 -1.47 -9.36 7.36
CA ARG A 121 -1.99 -10.57 8.00
C ARG A 121 -3.51 -10.50 8.11
N VAL A 122 -4.20 -11.50 7.56
CA VAL A 122 -5.67 -11.60 7.63
C VAL A 122 -6.10 -12.63 8.66
N GLY A 123 -5.27 -13.64 8.89
CA GLY A 123 -5.47 -14.69 9.87
C GLY A 123 -4.25 -15.60 9.98
N GLU A 124 -4.39 -16.72 10.68
CA GLU A 124 -3.33 -17.73 10.71
C GLU A 124 -3.12 -18.33 9.31
N GLY A 125 -1.89 -18.20 8.80
CA GLY A 125 -1.51 -18.70 7.48
C GLY A 125 -2.12 -17.96 6.28
N SER A 126 -2.91 -16.91 6.49
CA SER A 126 -3.57 -16.16 5.41
C SER A 126 -3.10 -14.71 5.33
N HIS A 127 -2.76 -14.26 4.12
CA HIS A 127 -2.14 -12.97 3.86
C HIS A 127 -2.74 -12.25 2.64
N LEU A 128 -2.83 -10.93 2.72
CA LEU A 128 -2.95 -10.07 1.54
C LEU A 128 -1.56 -9.57 1.15
N LEU A 129 -1.05 -10.04 0.02
CA LEU A 129 0.18 -9.55 -0.57
C LEU A 129 -0.04 -8.17 -1.20
N LEU A 130 0.83 -7.22 -0.88
CA LEU A 130 0.79 -5.86 -1.40
C LEU A 130 1.84 -5.69 -2.50
N TYR A 131 1.37 -5.49 -3.72
CA TYR A 131 2.21 -5.23 -4.89
C TYR A 131 2.21 -3.74 -5.21
N VAL A 132 3.35 -3.24 -5.70
CA VAL A 132 3.48 -1.89 -6.24
C VAL A 132 3.86 -1.98 -7.71
N PHE A 133 3.15 -1.23 -8.57
CA PHE A 133 3.46 -1.08 -9.99
C PHE A 133 3.59 0.39 -10.39
N PRO A 134 4.50 0.73 -11.32
CA PRO A 134 4.51 2.04 -11.94
C PRO A 134 3.51 2.09 -13.10
N TYR A 135 3.08 3.28 -13.51
CA TYR A 135 2.28 3.47 -14.75
C TYR A 135 3.10 3.30 -16.05
N LEU A 136 4.17 2.51 -16.02
CA LEU A 136 5.06 2.30 -17.16
C LEU A 136 4.61 1.10 -18.00
N ARG A 137 3.90 1.35 -19.10
CA ARG A 137 3.30 0.30 -19.96
C ARG A 137 4.28 -0.75 -20.47
N SER A 138 5.57 -0.43 -20.65
CA SER A 138 6.58 -1.41 -21.04
C SER A 138 6.76 -2.53 -20.02
N THR A 139 6.32 -2.32 -18.77
CA THR A 139 6.32 -3.34 -17.71
C THR A 139 4.97 -4.05 -17.55
N SER A 140 3.96 -3.72 -18.37
CA SER A 140 2.61 -4.30 -18.25
C SER A 140 2.53 -5.83 -18.29
N PRO A 141 3.35 -6.56 -19.08
CA PRO A 141 3.34 -8.02 -19.03
C PRO A 141 3.70 -8.57 -17.63
N LEU A 142 4.57 -7.87 -16.90
CA LEU A 142 4.98 -8.28 -15.55
C LEU A 142 3.84 -8.11 -14.53
N TRP A 143 2.94 -7.14 -14.72
CA TRP A 143 1.85 -6.90 -13.79
C TRP A 143 0.94 -8.13 -13.66
N TYR A 144 0.58 -8.74 -14.81
CA TYR A 144 -0.26 -9.94 -14.84
C TYR A 144 0.46 -11.19 -14.33
N ALA A 145 1.78 -11.26 -14.52
CA ALA A 145 2.59 -12.38 -14.01
C ALA A 145 2.79 -12.30 -12.49
N LEU A 146 2.97 -11.09 -11.95
CA LEU A 146 3.25 -10.88 -10.52
C LEU A 146 1.98 -10.87 -9.67
N ALA A 147 0.89 -10.31 -10.18
CA ALA A 147 -0.37 -10.20 -9.45
C ALA A 147 -1.57 -10.67 -10.30
N PRO A 148 -1.65 -11.98 -10.59
CA PRO A 148 -2.84 -12.54 -11.22
C PRO A 148 -4.04 -12.44 -10.27
N CYS A 149 -5.21 -12.07 -10.80
CA CYS A 149 -6.49 -12.02 -10.09
C CYS A 149 -6.43 -11.30 -8.72
N PRO A 150 -6.05 -10.02 -8.66
CA PRO A 150 -5.98 -9.30 -7.41
C PRO A 150 -7.38 -9.08 -6.82
N VAL A 151 -7.45 -9.18 -5.49
CA VAL A 151 -8.61 -8.82 -4.64
C VAL A 151 -9.06 -7.39 -4.95
N GLY A 152 -8.09 -6.51 -5.21
CA GLY A 152 -8.37 -5.27 -5.92
C GLY A 152 -7.15 -4.40 -6.14
N VAL A 153 -7.41 -3.22 -6.67
CA VAL A 153 -6.42 -2.26 -7.14
C VAL A 153 -6.62 -0.92 -6.43
N VAL A 154 -5.54 -0.32 -5.94
CA VAL A 154 -5.48 1.07 -5.47
C VAL A 154 -4.62 1.87 -6.44
N ALA A 155 -5.23 2.81 -7.16
CA ALA A 155 -4.50 3.66 -8.12
C ALA A 155 -4.31 5.07 -7.56
N PHE A 156 -3.07 5.52 -7.40
CA PHE A 156 -2.75 6.89 -7.03
C PHE A 156 -2.55 7.77 -8.27
N LEU A 157 -3.28 8.88 -8.39
CA LEU A 157 -3.13 9.83 -9.50
C LEU A 157 -2.33 11.08 -9.09
N LYS A 158 -1.58 11.65 -10.03
CA LYS A 158 -0.93 12.96 -9.89
C LYS A 158 -1.92 14.08 -10.21
N ASP A 159 -1.64 15.28 -9.71
CA ASP A 159 -2.49 16.46 -9.87
C ASP A 159 -2.57 17.00 -11.33
N GLU A 160 -1.78 16.43 -12.23
CA GLU A 160 -1.70 16.80 -13.65
C GLU A 160 -2.64 15.93 -14.53
N VAL A 161 -3.45 16.59 -15.37
CA VAL A 161 -4.53 15.94 -16.14
C VAL A 161 -3.99 14.98 -17.23
N SER A 162 -2.90 15.33 -17.91
CA SER A 162 -2.33 14.52 -19.00
C SER A 162 -1.69 13.22 -18.49
N SER A 163 -0.88 13.29 -17.44
CA SER A 163 -0.27 12.11 -16.82
C SER A 163 -1.31 11.20 -16.16
N SER A 164 -2.42 11.78 -15.69
CA SER A 164 -3.56 11.02 -15.16
C SER A 164 -4.30 10.22 -16.23
N LEU A 165 -4.42 10.70 -17.47
CA LEU A 165 -5.08 9.93 -18.54
C LEU A 165 -4.33 8.65 -18.87
N GLU A 166 -3.00 8.71 -18.98
CA GLU A 166 -2.17 7.53 -19.24
C GLU A 166 -2.23 6.54 -18.07
N ALA A 167 -2.21 7.04 -16.84
CA ALA A 167 -2.36 6.25 -15.62
C ALA A 167 -3.72 5.52 -15.58
N LEU A 168 -4.81 6.23 -15.86
CA LEU A 168 -6.16 5.67 -15.93
C LEU A 168 -6.26 4.58 -17.02
N GLN A 169 -5.67 4.82 -18.19
CA GLN A 169 -5.67 3.81 -19.25
C GLN A 169 -4.87 2.55 -18.84
N ALA A 170 -3.71 2.71 -18.21
CA ALA A 170 -2.91 1.59 -17.71
C ALA A 170 -3.68 0.74 -16.68
N VAL A 171 -4.37 1.39 -15.73
CA VAL A 171 -5.23 0.70 -14.75
C VAL A 171 -6.37 -0.02 -15.44
N SER A 172 -7.06 0.64 -16.38
CA SER A 172 -8.16 0.01 -17.12
C SER A 172 -7.70 -1.20 -17.92
N ASP A 173 -6.51 -1.16 -18.51
CA ASP A 173 -6.00 -2.28 -19.30
C ASP A 173 -5.66 -3.44 -18.36
N PHE A 174 -5.03 -3.19 -17.21
CA PHE A 174 -4.78 -4.20 -16.18
C PHE A 174 -6.05 -4.84 -15.63
N THR A 175 -7.10 -4.06 -15.38
CA THR A 175 -8.35 -4.57 -14.80
C THR A 175 -9.14 -5.42 -15.78
N LYS A 176 -9.09 -5.12 -17.09
CA LYS A 176 -9.67 -5.98 -18.14
C LYS A 176 -9.15 -7.42 -18.09
N GLY A 177 -7.89 -7.60 -17.73
CA GLY A 177 -7.26 -8.92 -17.71
C GLY A 177 -7.42 -9.68 -16.40
N THR A 178 -8.08 -9.10 -15.38
CA THR A 178 -7.99 -9.63 -14.00
C THR A 178 -9.30 -9.69 -13.21
N ASP A 179 -10.43 -9.22 -13.75
CA ASP A 179 -11.75 -9.13 -13.09
C ASP A 179 -11.69 -8.48 -11.68
N ALA A 180 -10.73 -7.56 -11.49
CA ALA A 180 -10.41 -6.97 -10.20
C ALA A 180 -11.33 -5.80 -9.84
N ARG A 181 -11.55 -5.59 -8.53
CA ARG A 181 -12.21 -4.39 -7.99
C ARG A 181 -11.23 -3.22 -7.93
N VAL A 182 -11.70 -1.99 -8.17
CA VAL A 182 -10.81 -0.82 -8.30
C VAL A 182 -11.23 0.29 -7.34
N VAL A 183 -10.38 0.59 -6.37
CA VAL A 183 -10.46 1.85 -5.63
C VAL A 183 -9.42 2.79 -6.22
N MET A 184 -9.82 4.00 -6.55
CA MET A 184 -8.94 5.01 -7.09
C MET A 184 -8.75 6.12 -6.06
N ALA A 185 -7.52 6.26 -5.61
CA ALA A 185 -7.09 7.30 -4.71
C ALA A 185 -6.57 8.48 -5.55
N VAL A 186 -7.29 9.60 -5.53
CA VAL A 186 -6.86 10.82 -6.19
C VAL A 186 -6.11 11.66 -5.17
N MET A 187 -4.78 11.79 -5.34
CA MET A 187 -4.00 12.73 -4.52
C MET A 187 -4.11 14.14 -5.09
N GLY A 188 -4.35 15.13 -4.22
CA GLY A 188 -4.32 16.55 -4.55
C GLY A 188 -5.71 17.16 -4.79
N ARG A 189 -5.83 18.45 -4.43
CA ARG A 189 -7.07 19.24 -4.58
C ARG A 189 -7.30 19.68 -6.02
N SER A 190 -6.25 19.82 -6.84
CA SER A 190 -6.35 20.50 -8.14
C SER A 190 -6.92 19.63 -9.25
N PHE A 191 -6.80 18.30 -9.16
CA PHE A 191 -7.34 17.35 -10.14
C PHE A 191 -8.84 17.55 -10.32
N THR A 192 -9.55 17.88 -9.24
CA THR A 192 -10.98 18.21 -9.28
C THR A 192 -11.28 19.68 -9.60
N ASN A 193 -10.32 20.60 -9.40
CA ASN A 193 -10.54 22.03 -9.59
C ASN A 193 -10.53 22.48 -11.05
N PHE A 194 -9.94 21.70 -11.97
CA PHE A 194 -9.81 22.10 -13.38
C PHE A 194 -10.99 21.70 -14.29
N GLY A 195 -12.05 21.04 -13.79
CA GLY A 195 -13.23 20.63 -14.57
C GLY A 195 -12.99 19.50 -15.59
N LEU A 196 -11.83 19.49 -16.26
CA LEU A 196 -11.34 18.41 -17.13
C LEU A 196 -11.13 17.10 -16.37
N GLY A 197 -10.71 17.17 -15.11
CA GLY A 197 -10.55 15.99 -14.25
C GLY A 197 -11.88 15.31 -13.96
N GLU A 198 -12.96 16.04 -13.67
CA GLU A 198 -14.27 15.44 -13.41
C GLU A 198 -14.85 14.71 -14.63
N HIS A 199 -14.78 15.32 -15.81
CA HIS A 199 -15.25 14.67 -17.03
C HIS A 199 -14.45 13.41 -17.34
N THR A 200 -13.12 13.48 -17.17
CA THR A 200 -12.21 12.35 -17.36
C THR A 200 -12.50 11.22 -16.36
N LEU A 201 -12.72 11.56 -15.10
CA LEU A 201 -13.12 10.61 -14.05
C LEU A 201 -14.43 9.93 -14.39
N ARG A 202 -15.44 10.67 -14.85
CA ARG A 202 -16.74 10.09 -15.26
C ARG A 202 -16.59 9.14 -16.44
N LEU A 203 -15.77 9.48 -17.44
CA LEU A 203 -15.49 8.60 -18.57
C LEU A 203 -14.77 7.32 -18.13
N PHE A 204 -13.79 7.46 -17.25
CA PHE A 204 -13.07 6.32 -16.69
C PHE A 204 -14.00 5.44 -15.85
N GLN A 205 -14.81 6.03 -14.96
CA GLN A 205 -15.81 5.34 -14.18
C GLN A 205 -16.74 4.51 -15.07
N ARG A 206 -17.32 5.12 -16.11
CA ARG A 206 -18.17 4.40 -17.07
C ARG A 206 -17.45 3.24 -17.75
N ARG A 207 -16.14 3.39 -18.05
CA ARG A 207 -15.35 2.34 -18.68
C ARG A 207 -15.07 1.19 -17.71
N VAL A 208 -14.72 1.48 -16.46
CA VAL A 208 -14.48 0.48 -15.41
C VAL A 208 -15.77 -0.26 -15.06
N GLU A 209 -16.89 0.46 -14.90
CA GLU A 209 -18.21 -0.15 -14.64
C GLU A 209 -18.66 -1.07 -15.78
N LYS A 210 -18.39 -0.72 -17.04
CA LYS A 210 -18.66 -1.60 -18.21
C LYS A 210 -17.84 -2.89 -18.19
N LEU A 211 -16.73 -2.93 -17.46
CA LEU A 211 -15.90 -4.12 -17.29
C LEU A 211 -16.35 -5.00 -16.12
N GLY A 212 -17.47 -4.66 -15.45
CA GLY A 212 -17.95 -5.36 -14.26
C GLY A 212 -17.23 -4.96 -12.97
N CYS A 213 -16.26 -4.04 -13.06
CA CYS A 213 -15.51 -3.53 -11.94
C CYS A 213 -16.29 -2.41 -11.23
N THR A 214 -16.18 -2.34 -9.90
CA THR A 214 -16.66 -1.20 -9.14
C THR A 214 -15.53 -0.19 -8.99
N LEU A 215 -15.83 1.10 -9.23
CA LEU A 215 -14.90 2.20 -9.00
C LEU A 215 -15.35 3.05 -7.80
N LYS A 216 -14.45 3.32 -6.87
CA LYS A 216 -14.65 4.37 -5.87
C LYS A 216 -13.52 5.38 -5.90
N VAL A 217 -13.87 6.66 -5.86
CA VAL A 217 -12.92 7.77 -5.89
C VAL A 217 -12.78 8.33 -4.47
N GLN A 218 -11.57 8.27 -3.93
CA GLN A 218 -11.22 8.87 -2.64
C GLN A 218 -10.28 10.06 -2.90
N ARG A 219 -10.60 11.23 -2.35
CA ARG A 219 -9.73 12.40 -2.39
C ARG A 219 -8.75 12.33 -1.23
N LEU A 220 -7.46 12.47 -1.50
CA LEU A 220 -6.39 12.48 -0.52
C LEU A 220 -5.70 13.84 -0.54
N ASP A 221 -5.72 14.54 0.60
CA ASP A 221 -4.98 15.80 0.75
C ASP A 221 -3.49 15.52 0.98
N GLN A 222 -3.16 14.41 1.65
CA GLN A 222 -1.79 13.95 1.90
C GLN A 222 -1.75 12.42 1.96
N ILE A 223 -0.55 11.83 2.09
CA ILE A 223 -0.41 10.40 2.36
C ILE A 223 -0.43 10.20 3.87
N SER A 224 -1.59 9.94 4.46
CA SER A 224 -1.70 9.61 5.88
C SER A 224 -1.95 8.11 6.12
N PRO A 225 -1.54 7.58 7.30
CA PRO A 225 -1.84 6.21 7.70
C PRO A 225 -3.32 5.85 7.62
N GLY A 226 -4.18 6.74 8.14
CA GLY A 226 -5.63 6.53 8.16
C GLY A 226 -6.24 6.48 6.76
N GLU A 227 -5.84 7.41 5.87
CA GLU A 227 -6.34 7.44 4.51
C GLU A 227 -5.95 6.20 3.69
N ILE A 228 -4.71 5.72 3.82
CA ILE A 228 -4.26 4.50 3.15
C ILE A 228 -4.99 3.28 3.69
N ARG A 229 -5.11 3.16 5.03
CA ARG A 229 -5.86 2.08 5.67
C ARG A 229 -7.29 2.06 5.14
N ASP A 230 -7.96 3.22 5.12
CA ASP A 230 -9.35 3.33 4.69
C ASP A 230 -9.51 2.98 3.20
N ALA A 231 -8.55 3.37 2.34
CA ALA A 231 -8.54 3.00 0.93
C ALA A 231 -8.41 1.47 0.74
N LEU A 232 -7.50 0.83 1.47
CA LEU A 232 -7.31 -0.62 1.43
C LEU A 232 -8.50 -1.39 2.01
N ALA A 233 -9.01 -0.97 3.16
CA ALA A 233 -10.19 -1.55 3.78
C ALA A 233 -11.42 -1.44 2.88
N GLN A 234 -11.50 -0.37 2.09
CA GLN A 234 -12.56 -0.16 1.11
C GLN A 234 -12.46 -1.11 -0.09
N VAL A 235 -11.26 -1.37 -0.62
CA VAL A 235 -11.05 -2.41 -1.64
C VAL A 235 -11.55 -3.75 -1.12
N VAL A 236 -11.14 -4.12 0.09
CA VAL A 236 -11.54 -5.37 0.74
C VAL A 236 -13.06 -5.42 0.95
N SER A 237 -13.67 -4.33 1.43
CA SER A 237 -15.11 -4.27 1.66
C SER A 237 -15.91 -4.44 0.37
N GLN A 238 -15.47 -3.82 -0.73
CA GLN A 238 -16.11 -3.98 -2.05
C GLN A 238 -15.99 -5.39 -2.56
N TYR A 239 -14.82 -6.01 -2.39
CA TYR A 239 -14.62 -7.41 -2.70
C TYR A 239 -15.62 -8.28 -1.93
N LEU A 240 -15.74 -8.09 -0.61
CA LEU A 240 -16.64 -8.87 0.26
C LEU A 240 -18.14 -8.67 -0.02
N GLN A 241 -18.59 -7.53 -0.55
CA GLN A 241 -20.02 -7.23 -0.77
C GLN A 241 -20.70 -8.08 -1.86
N GLU A 242 -19.94 -8.75 -2.72
CA GLU A 242 -20.52 -9.67 -3.72
C GLU A 242 -21.12 -10.95 -3.14
N GLU A 243 -20.97 -11.20 -1.85
CA GLU A 243 -21.61 -12.32 -1.15
C GLU A 243 -23.16 -12.19 -1.09
N THR A 244 -23.71 -11.00 -1.39
CA THR A 244 -25.14 -10.69 -1.21
C THR A 244 -25.91 -10.41 -2.51
N ARG A 245 -25.31 -10.65 -3.68
CA ARG A 245 -25.97 -10.51 -5.00
C ARG A 245 -25.98 -11.83 -5.74
#